data_AF-A0A925GCA4-F1
#
_entry.id   AF-A0A925GCA4-F1
#
_cell.length_a   1.000
_cell.length_b   1.000
_cell.length_c   1.000
_cell.angle_alpha   90.00
_cell.angle_beta   90.00
_cell.angle_gamma   90.00
#
_symmetry.space_group_name_H-M   'P 1'
#
loop_
_entity.id
_entity.type
_entity.pdbx_description
1 polymer ?
#
loop_
_entity_poly.entity_id
_entity_poly.type
_entity_poly.pdbx_seq_one_letter_code
_entity_poly.pdbx_strand_id
1 'polypeptide(L)'
;MKLTFKSLVFLIFSLLLSCTNEKSTPSDTTKDTSSNSLIKGVNPSVFKKSASNSKEYKDELASSIKSNPDKFTYTFERYIEDKNTGKEYLVLRVTNTSIDASAMVLVKNWNKLEGIKASKGLGYSGAELRGLRLDIEESPTGVIFIYKNLEKIID
;
A
#
# COMPACT_ATOMS: atom_id res chain seq x y z
N MET A 1 17.19 -26.17 45.47
CA MET A 1 15.88 -25.66 45.95
C MET A 1 14.96 -25.58 44.74
N LYS A 2 13.96 -26.46 44.66
CA LYS A 2 13.01 -26.59 43.54
C LYS A 2 11.93 -25.52 43.67
N LEU A 3 11.51 -24.90 42.56
CA LEU A 3 10.17 -24.32 42.46
C LEU A 3 9.64 -24.54 41.04
N THR A 4 8.68 -25.43 40.91
CA THR A 4 7.95 -25.78 39.68
C THR A 4 6.61 -25.05 39.69
N PHE A 5 6.29 -24.29 38.64
CA PHE A 5 4.95 -23.71 38.46
C PHE A 5 4.15 -24.57 37.48
N LYS A 6 3.30 -25.43 38.05
CA LYS A 6 2.12 -25.99 37.41
C LYS A 6 0.93 -25.13 37.85
N SER A 7 0.19 -24.54 36.92
CA SER A 7 -1.23 -24.24 37.10
C SER A 7 -1.85 -24.03 35.71
N LEU A 8 -2.57 -25.00 35.15
CA LEU A 8 -3.94 -25.45 35.48
C LEU A 8 -5.00 -24.54 34.82
N VAL A 9 -5.49 -25.06 33.68
CA VAL A 9 -6.90 -25.16 33.28
C VAL A 9 -7.79 -23.95 33.54
N PHE A 10 -8.22 -23.30 32.44
CA PHE A 10 -9.56 -22.70 32.40
C PHE A 10 -10.40 -23.39 31.34
N LEU A 11 -11.45 -24.06 31.82
CA LEU A 11 -12.60 -24.58 31.08
C LEU A 11 -13.21 -23.46 30.22
N ILE A 12 -13.47 -23.71 28.94
CA ILE A 12 -14.77 -24.11 28.37
C ILE A 12 -15.94 -23.31 28.97
N PHE A 13 -16.45 -22.33 28.21
CA PHE A 13 -17.87 -22.00 28.24
C PHE A 13 -18.40 -21.87 26.82
N SER A 14 -19.20 -22.87 26.46
CA SER A 14 -19.99 -22.94 25.24
C SER A 14 -21.18 -22.01 25.38
N LEU A 15 -21.46 -21.16 24.39
CA LEU A 15 -22.80 -20.62 24.19
C LEU A 15 -23.11 -20.54 22.69
N LEU A 16 -23.62 -21.66 22.18
CA LEU A 16 -24.51 -21.72 21.02
C LEU A 16 -25.93 -21.46 21.53
N LEU A 17 -26.65 -20.48 20.97
CA LEU A 17 -27.96 -20.70 20.34
C LEU A 17 -28.53 -19.41 19.71
N SER A 18 -28.88 -19.57 18.43
CA SER A 18 -30.09 -19.08 17.76
C SER A 18 -30.33 -17.58 17.59
N CYS A 19 -30.20 -17.13 16.34
CA CYS A 19 -31.23 -16.31 15.71
C CYS A 19 -31.52 -16.88 14.31
N THR A 20 -32.68 -17.51 14.17
CA THR A 20 -33.34 -17.80 12.89
C THR A 20 -34.09 -16.56 12.43
N ASN A 21 -33.93 -16.13 11.17
CA ASN A 21 -35.00 -15.41 10.48
C ASN A 21 -34.96 -15.61 8.95
N GLU A 22 -35.94 -16.38 8.50
CA GLU A 22 -36.86 -16.15 7.36
C GLU A 22 -36.36 -15.47 6.06
N LYS A 23 -36.11 -16.33 5.06
CA LYS A 23 -36.66 -16.35 3.69
C LYS A 23 -37.01 -15.03 2.97
N SER A 24 -36.30 -14.74 1.88
CA SER A 24 -36.86 -14.59 0.53
C SER A 24 -35.75 -14.47 -0.54
N THR A 25 -35.91 -15.21 -1.63
CA THR A 25 -35.18 -15.13 -2.91
C THR A 25 -36.19 -14.69 -4.00
N PRO A 26 -35.82 -14.47 -5.28
CA PRO A 26 -34.60 -13.94 -5.89
C PRO A 26 -34.92 -12.77 -6.88
N SER A 27 -33.95 -11.97 -7.32
CA SER A 27 -34.06 -11.27 -8.63
C SER A 27 -32.70 -10.87 -9.21
N ASP A 28 -32.39 -11.52 -10.34
CA ASP A 28 -31.72 -11.04 -11.55
C ASP A 28 -30.43 -10.19 -11.48
N THR A 29 -29.32 -10.91 -11.50
CA THR A 29 -28.31 -10.94 -12.59
C THR A 29 -28.48 -9.94 -13.75
N THR A 30 -27.61 -8.93 -13.72
CA THR A 30 -26.79 -8.33 -14.80
C THR A 30 -27.37 -8.08 -16.20
N LYS A 31 -27.19 -6.83 -16.66
CA LYS A 31 -26.79 -6.54 -18.05
C LYS A 31 -25.96 -5.25 -18.14
N ASP A 32 -24.65 -5.46 -18.28
CA ASP A 32 -23.72 -4.92 -19.28
C ASP A 32 -23.82 -3.43 -19.67
N THR A 33 -22.78 -2.65 -19.38
CA THR A 33 -21.57 -2.45 -20.21
C THR A 33 -21.69 -1.21 -21.08
N SER A 34 -20.98 -0.16 -20.71
CA SER A 34 -20.35 0.73 -21.70
C SER A 34 -19.21 1.51 -21.07
N SER A 35 -17.99 0.99 -21.25
CA SER A 35 -16.75 1.77 -21.35
C SER A 35 -15.70 0.85 -21.93
N ASN A 36 -15.78 0.68 -23.24
CA ASN A 36 -14.76 0.02 -24.03
C ASN A 36 -13.58 1.00 -24.19
N SER A 37 -12.36 0.62 -23.75
CA SER A 37 -11.09 0.81 -24.48
C SER A 37 -9.85 0.82 -23.56
N LEU A 38 -9.16 -0.33 -23.55
CA LEU A 38 -7.69 -0.50 -23.59
C LEU A 38 -6.79 0.09 -22.49
N ILE A 39 -6.72 -0.60 -21.34
CA ILE A 39 -5.43 -1.01 -20.72
C ILE A 39 -5.62 -2.44 -20.19
N LYS A 40 -5.08 -3.44 -20.89
CA LYS A 40 -5.14 -4.85 -20.46
C LYS A 40 -4.19 -5.04 -19.27
N GLY A 41 -4.71 -5.05 -18.05
CA GLY A 41 -3.95 -5.48 -16.86
C GLY A 41 -3.87 -4.49 -15.69
N VAL A 42 -4.71 -3.45 -15.64
CA VAL A 42 -4.85 -2.59 -14.46
C VAL A 42 -6.29 -2.62 -14.01
N ASN A 43 -6.55 -3.04 -12.76
CA ASN A 43 -7.89 -2.98 -12.17
C ASN A 43 -8.04 -1.72 -11.29
N PRO A 44 -8.51 -0.58 -11.83
CA PRO A 44 -8.60 0.68 -11.07
C PRO A 44 -9.57 0.63 -9.88
N SER A 45 -10.43 -0.40 -9.81
CA SER A 45 -11.33 -0.64 -8.67
C SER A 45 -10.56 -0.87 -7.36
N VAL A 46 -9.38 -1.49 -7.43
CA VAL A 46 -8.59 -1.88 -6.26
C VAL A 46 -8.19 -0.65 -5.43
N PHE A 47 -7.92 0.49 -6.08
CA PHE A 47 -7.51 1.73 -5.42
C PHE A 47 -8.65 2.46 -4.69
N LYS A 48 -9.92 2.14 -4.98
CA LYS A 48 -11.10 2.80 -4.36
C LYS A 48 -11.62 2.09 -3.11
N LYS A 49 -11.26 0.82 -2.91
CA LYS A 49 -11.88 -0.06 -1.89
C LYS A 49 -10.91 -0.77 -0.95
N SER A 50 -9.62 -0.86 -1.28
CA SER A 50 -8.68 -1.68 -0.51
C SER A 50 -7.78 -0.84 0.40
N ALA A 51 -7.41 -1.41 1.54
CA ALA A 51 -6.36 -0.85 2.38
C ALA A 51 -5.03 -0.89 1.60
N SER A 52 -4.33 0.25 1.52
CA SER A 52 -3.10 0.46 0.74
C SER A 52 -1.95 -0.52 1.05
N ASN A 53 -2.11 -1.38 2.05
CA ASN A 53 -1.14 -2.38 2.46
C ASN A 53 -1.45 -3.82 2.01
N SER A 54 -2.57 -4.09 1.34
CA SER A 54 -2.88 -5.44 0.85
C SER A 54 -1.92 -5.88 -0.27
N LYS A 55 -1.69 -7.20 -0.39
CA LYS A 55 -0.85 -7.77 -1.45
C LYS A 55 -1.37 -7.40 -2.84
N GLU A 56 -2.66 -7.63 -3.08
CA GLU A 56 -3.33 -7.32 -4.35
C GLU A 56 -3.17 -5.85 -4.74
N TYR A 57 -3.35 -4.92 -3.79
CA TYR A 57 -3.16 -3.49 -4.03
C TYR A 57 -1.75 -3.16 -4.49
N LYS A 58 -0.75 -3.69 -3.78
CA LYS A 58 0.66 -3.40 -4.07
C LYS A 58 1.08 -4.00 -5.41
N ASP A 59 0.65 -5.22 -5.69
CA ASP A 59 1.00 -5.94 -6.92
C ASP A 59 0.40 -5.23 -8.16
N GLU A 60 -0.86 -4.80 -8.08
CA GLU A 60 -1.52 -4.01 -9.13
C GLU A 60 -0.85 -2.65 -9.34
N LEU A 61 -0.48 -1.95 -8.26
CA LEU A 61 0.25 -0.69 -8.34
C LEU A 61 1.62 -0.87 -9.00
N ALA A 62 2.37 -1.91 -8.61
CA ALA A 62 3.66 -2.20 -9.21
C ALA A 62 3.54 -2.57 -10.70
N SER A 63 2.53 -3.37 -11.08
CA SER A 63 2.27 -3.69 -12.48
C SER A 63 2.01 -2.42 -13.30
N SER A 64 1.20 -1.52 -12.76
CA SER A 64 0.87 -0.23 -13.39
C SER A 64 2.10 0.66 -13.58
N ILE A 65 2.93 0.80 -12.54
CA ILE A 65 4.18 1.58 -12.59
C ILE A 65 5.17 0.96 -13.58
N LYS A 66 5.39 -0.36 -13.54
CA LYS A 66 6.32 -1.05 -14.46
C LYS A 66 5.91 -0.86 -15.93
N SER A 67 4.62 -0.85 -16.21
CA SER A 67 4.09 -0.74 -17.57
C SER A 67 4.25 0.66 -18.16
N ASN A 68 4.20 1.71 -17.34
CA ASN A 68 4.26 3.10 -17.79
C ASN A 68 4.92 4.02 -16.74
N PRO A 69 6.21 3.87 -16.43
CA PRO A 69 6.86 4.58 -15.32
C PRO A 69 6.78 6.11 -15.47
N ASP A 70 6.89 6.61 -16.70
CA ASP A 70 6.94 8.05 -16.97
C ASP A 70 5.55 8.75 -16.94
N LYS A 71 4.48 7.99 -16.72
CA LYS A 71 3.10 8.54 -16.67
C LYS A 71 2.64 8.87 -15.26
N PHE A 72 3.46 8.61 -14.24
CA PHE A 72 3.08 8.82 -12.85
C PHE A 72 3.72 10.08 -12.28
N THR A 73 2.91 10.83 -11.55
CA THR A 73 3.37 11.87 -10.64
C THR A 73 3.51 11.27 -9.25
N TYR A 74 4.65 11.53 -8.62
CA TYR A 74 4.96 11.08 -7.28
C TYR A 74 5.03 12.29 -6.35
N THR A 75 4.05 12.42 -5.46
CA THR A 75 3.99 13.51 -4.49
C THR A 75 4.32 12.98 -3.11
N PHE A 76 5.25 13.61 -2.41
CA PHE A 76 5.60 13.25 -1.05
C PHE A 76 4.46 13.63 -0.09
N GLU A 77 4.00 12.67 0.72
CA GLU A 77 3.01 12.93 1.77
C GLU A 77 3.68 13.07 3.14
N ARG A 78 4.43 12.05 3.55
CA ARG A 78 5.03 11.95 4.89
C ARG A 78 6.18 10.95 4.96
N TYR A 79 6.99 11.11 5.99
CA TYR A 79 8.05 10.18 6.39
C TYR A 79 7.56 9.24 7.50
N ILE A 80 7.96 7.97 7.46
CA ILE A 80 7.69 6.97 8.50
C ILE A 80 8.99 6.24 8.86
N GLU A 81 9.20 6.03 10.15
CA GLU A 81 10.29 5.20 10.67
C GLU A 81 9.69 4.06 11.50
N ASP A 82 9.95 2.81 11.13
CA ASP A 82 9.57 1.65 11.92
C ASP A 82 10.53 1.50 13.10
N LYS A 83 10.03 1.76 14.31
CA LYS A 83 10.83 1.75 15.55
C LYS A 83 11.35 0.36 15.94
N ASN A 84 10.75 -0.71 15.44
CA ASN A 84 11.18 -2.08 15.74
C ASN A 84 12.28 -2.54 14.79
N THR A 85 12.24 -2.10 13.53
CA THR A 85 13.20 -2.55 12.50
C THR A 85 14.24 -1.52 12.12
N GLY A 86 14.06 -0.25 12.51
CA GLY A 86 14.87 0.88 12.08
C GLY A 86 14.71 1.24 10.60
N LYS A 87 13.76 0.62 9.89
CA LYS A 87 13.53 0.89 8.47
C LYS A 87 12.81 2.21 8.28
N GLU A 88 13.28 2.97 7.30
CA GLU A 88 12.74 4.28 6.98
C GLU A 88 11.98 4.23 5.65
N TYR A 89 10.82 4.88 5.61
CA TYR A 89 9.91 4.87 4.47
C TYR A 89 9.44 6.28 4.11
N LEU A 90 9.22 6.50 2.82
CA LEU A 90 8.43 7.61 2.32
C LEU A 90 7.03 7.10 1.98
N VAL A 91 6.00 7.81 2.39
CA VAL A 91 4.65 7.62 1.86
C VAL A 91 4.46 8.63 0.74
N LEU A 92 4.20 8.11 -0.45
CA LEU A 92 4.01 8.90 -1.67
C LEU A 92 2.58 8.73 -2.16
N ARG A 93 1.97 9.82 -2.61
CA ARG A 93 0.81 9.78 -3.48
C ARG A 93 1.30 9.54 -4.91
N VAL A 94 0.75 8.52 -5.55
CA VAL A 94 1.09 8.07 -6.91
C VAL A 94 -0.13 8.30 -7.78
N THR A 95 -0.05 9.27 -8.68
CA THR A 95 -1.18 9.68 -9.50
C THR A 95 -0.88 9.60 -11.00
N ASN A 96 -1.89 9.27 -11.78
CA ASN A 96 -1.92 9.49 -13.23
C ASN A 96 -3.37 9.76 -13.68
N THR A 97 -3.68 9.65 -14.97
CA THR A 97 -5.03 9.88 -15.50
C THR A 97 -6.12 8.96 -14.94
N SER A 98 -5.77 7.81 -14.38
CA SER A 98 -6.72 6.75 -14.00
C SER A 98 -6.46 6.14 -12.61
N ILE A 99 -5.34 6.48 -11.98
CA ILE A 99 -4.89 5.95 -10.70
C ILE A 99 -4.62 7.12 -9.76
N ASP A 100 -5.12 6.98 -8.53
CA ASP A 100 -4.75 7.81 -7.39
C ASP A 100 -4.56 6.86 -6.20
N ALA A 101 -3.30 6.66 -5.82
CA ALA A 101 -2.89 5.60 -4.90
C ALA A 101 -1.83 6.11 -3.91
N SER A 102 -1.65 5.43 -2.79
CA SER A 102 -0.57 5.69 -1.83
C SER A 102 0.43 4.54 -1.86
N ALA A 103 1.70 4.84 -2.07
CA ALA A 103 2.80 3.88 -2.04
C ALA A 103 3.69 4.11 -0.82
N MET A 104 4.05 3.04 -0.12
CA MET A 104 5.07 3.07 0.93
C MET A 104 6.40 2.59 0.35
N VAL A 105 7.37 3.50 0.26
CA VAL A 105 8.66 3.30 -0.40
C VAL A 105 9.76 3.20 0.64
N LEU A 106 10.45 2.06 0.68
CA LEU A 106 11.60 1.82 1.56
C LEU A 106 12.81 2.63 1.06
N VAL A 107 13.47 3.37 1.95
CA VAL A 107 14.67 4.15 1.63
C VAL A 107 15.89 3.48 2.24
N LYS A 108 16.69 2.83 1.39
CA LYS A 108 17.99 2.23 1.79
C LYS A 108 19.16 3.22 1.64
N ASN A 109 19.02 4.21 0.76
CA ASN A 109 20.01 5.24 0.47
C ASN A 109 19.32 6.61 0.38
N TRP A 110 19.86 7.61 1.03
CA TRP A 110 19.28 8.95 1.15
C TRP A 110 19.84 9.99 0.18
N ASN A 111 20.65 9.56 -0.79
CA ASN A 111 21.18 10.43 -1.83
C ASN A 111 20.04 11.20 -2.53
N LYS A 112 20.14 12.54 -2.60
CA LYS A 112 19.13 13.50 -3.09
C LYS A 112 17.84 13.62 -2.27
N LEU A 113 17.77 12.96 -1.13
CA LEU A 113 16.65 13.03 -0.19
C LEU A 113 17.12 13.52 1.19
N GLU A 114 18.34 14.06 1.29
CA GLU A 114 18.97 14.44 2.55
C GLU A 114 18.15 15.49 3.31
N GLY A 115 17.55 16.44 2.58
CA GLY A 115 16.66 17.45 3.14
C GLY A 115 15.42 16.83 3.79
N ILE A 116 14.76 15.89 3.10
CA ILE A 116 13.61 15.14 3.62
C ILE A 116 14.04 14.32 4.85
N LYS A 117 15.21 13.67 4.82
CA LYS A 117 15.73 12.92 5.97
C LYS A 117 15.93 13.83 7.18
N ALA A 118 16.66 14.93 6.99
CA ALA A 118 17.06 15.84 8.05
C ALA A 118 15.84 16.47 8.73
N SER A 119 14.81 16.83 7.97
CA SER A 119 13.58 17.42 8.50
C SER A 119 12.54 16.38 8.93
N LYS A 120 12.81 15.07 8.75
CA LYS A 120 11.83 13.99 8.90
C LYS A 120 10.53 14.27 8.11
N GLY A 121 10.69 14.81 6.91
CA GLY A 121 9.60 15.17 6.01
C GLY A 121 8.89 16.49 6.29
N LEU A 122 9.25 17.21 7.37
CA LEU A 122 8.66 18.52 7.64
C LEU A 122 9.07 19.51 6.54
N GLY A 123 8.09 20.24 6.02
CA GLY A 123 8.30 21.24 4.96
C GLY A 123 8.40 20.68 3.55
N TYR A 124 8.17 19.38 3.34
CA TYR A 124 8.18 18.76 1.99
C TYR A 124 6.83 18.16 1.59
N SER A 125 5.82 18.19 2.46
CA SER A 125 4.52 17.59 2.18
C SER A 125 3.86 18.32 0.99
N GLY A 126 3.50 17.57 -0.04
CA GLY A 126 3.02 18.12 -1.31
C GLY A 126 4.12 18.27 -2.36
N ALA A 127 5.39 18.12 -2.01
CA ALA A 127 6.49 18.23 -2.98
C ALA A 127 6.46 17.07 -4.00
N GLU A 128 6.67 17.39 -5.27
CA GLU A 128 6.81 16.42 -6.35
C GLU A 128 8.24 15.87 -6.39
N LEU A 129 8.37 14.54 -6.36
CA LEU A 129 9.62 13.82 -6.55
C LEU A 129 9.81 13.51 -8.04
N ARG A 130 10.29 14.51 -8.79
CA ARG A 130 10.40 14.42 -10.24
C ARG A 130 11.50 13.47 -10.68
N GLY A 131 11.20 12.63 -11.68
CA GLY A 131 12.12 11.63 -12.19
C GLY A 131 12.43 10.52 -11.17
N LEU A 132 11.52 10.27 -10.23
CA LEU A 132 11.66 9.20 -9.24
C LEU A 132 11.84 7.84 -9.92
N ARG A 133 12.86 7.11 -9.50
CA ARG A 133 13.13 5.73 -9.91
C ARG A 133 13.00 4.82 -8.70
N LEU A 134 12.23 3.76 -8.89
CA LEU A 134 11.97 2.74 -7.87
C LEU A 134 12.48 1.39 -8.36
N ASP A 135 13.10 0.63 -7.45
CA ASP A 135 13.21 -0.82 -7.60
C ASP A 135 11.97 -1.48 -6.99
N ILE A 136 11.56 -2.61 -7.55
CA ILE A 136 10.38 -3.36 -7.11
C ILE A 136 10.81 -4.79 -6.83
N GLU A 137 10.87 -5.14 -5.55
CA GLU A 137 11.20 -6.49 -5.07
C GLU A 137 9.93 -7.26 -4.74
N GLU A 138 9.82 -8.52 -5.15
CA GLU A 138 8.71 -9.39 -4.78
C GLU A 138 8.91 -9.95 -3.37
N SER A 139 7.83 -10.09 -2.60
CA SER A 139 7.85 -10.75 -1.30
C SER A 139 6.57 -11.56 -1.07
N PRO A 140 6.57 -12.50 -0.10
CA PRO A 140 5.38 -13.29 0.22
C PRO A 140 4.16 -12.43 0.60
N THR A 141 4.37 -11.23 1.14
CA THR A 141 3.29 -10.31 1.57
C THR A 141 2.94 -9.27 0.52
N GLY A 142 3.50 -9.39 -0.69
CA GLY A 142 3.35 -8.46 -1.81
C GLY A 142 4.64 -7.75 -2.16
N VAL A 143 4.59 -6.91 -3.18
CA VAL A 143 5.77 -6.17 -3.63
C VAL A 143 6.24 -5.10 -2.61
N ILE A 144 7.54 -4.84 -2.62
CA ILE A 144 8.19 -3.79 -1.85
C ILE A 144 8.77 -2.77 -2.85
N PHE A 145 8.35 -1.52 -2.71
CA PHE A 145 8.93 -0.40 -3.45
C PHE A 145 10.17 0.11 -2.73
N ILE A 146 11.26 0.27 -3.46
CA ILE A 146 12.54 0.70 -2.90
C ILE A 146 13.05 1.90 -3.66
N TYR A 147 13.37 2.97 -2.94
CA TYR A 147 13.94 4.17 -3.53
C TYR A 147 15.31 3.85 -4.15
N LYS A 148 15.48 4.27 -5.41
CA LYS A 148 16.75 4.16 -6.14
C LYS A 148 17.41 5.51 -6.36
N ASN A 149 16.69 6.45 -6.97
CA ASN A 149 17.18 7.79 -7.29
C ASN A 149 16.00 8.72 -7.67
N LEU A 150 16.25 10.01 -7.76
CA LEU A 150 15.36 11.00 -8.37
C LEU A 150 16.16 12.04 -9.16
N GLU A 151 15.49 12.86 -9.96
CA GLU A 151 16.15 13.97 -10.66
C GLU A 151 16.21 15.20 -9.76
N LYS A 152 15.05 15.64 -9.25
CA LYS A 152 14.92 16.78 -8.35
C LYS A 152 13.62 16.73 -7.54
N ILE A 153 13.57 17.50 -6.47
CA ILE A 153 12.37 17.78 -5.67
C ILE A 153 11.80 19.13 -6.12
N ILE A 154 10.50 19.21 -6.35
CA ILE A 154 9.77 20.45 -6.63
C ILE A 154 8.81 20.70 -5.46
N ASP A 155 9.00 21.80 -4.75
CA ASP A 155 8.19 22.26 -3.61
C ASP A 155 7.58 23.62 -3.95
#